data_AF-R0CNL6-F1
#
_entry.id   AF-R0CNL6-F1
#
_cell.length_a   1.000
_cell.length_b   1.000
_cell.length_c   1.000
_cell.angle_alpha   90.00
_cell.angle_beta   90.00
_cell.angle_gamma   90.00
#
_symmetry.space_group_name_H-M   'P 1'
#
loop_
_entity.id
_entity.type
_entity.pdbx_description
1 polymer ?
#
loop_
_entity_poly.entity_id
_entity_poly.type
_entity_poly.pdbx_seq_one_letter_code
_entity_poly.pdbx_strand_id
1 'polypeptide(L)'
;MPETGSESAQNEHHFVQSVLRERIIEHVFVGEALRRLWQMGVAEVEVLRSEFDAGGYDLVLSYKDVVRHIQLKSAIEGGKTSNVTVNLKLAERPSGCVLWIIVDEKLTFRGYRWFGGLPGQRLPDVGGKKVARQTRANKDGVKGARPGHRTLRRGDFEPLATLDAVLQRLFGELLPPSGT
;
A
#
# COMPACT_ATOMS: atom_id res chain seq x y z
N MET A 1 19.78 18.59 -26.88
CA MET A 1 18.91 17.58 -26.23
C MET A 1 19.78 16.56 -25.52
N PRO A 2 19.81 16.54 -24.17
CA PRO A 2 20.54 15.54 -23.38
C PRO A 2 19.66 14.86 -22.31
N GLU A 3 18.45 14.43 -22.62
CA GLU A 3 17.52 13.88 -21.59
C GLU A 3 17.67 12.36 -21.35
N THR A 4 18.17 11.62 -22.34
CA THR A 4 18.21 10.14 -22.31
C THR A 4 19.20 9.54 -21.31
N GLY A 5 20.28 10.25 -20.97
CA GLY A 5 21.27 9.79 -19.98
C GLY A 5 20.76 9.87 -18.54
N SER A 6 20.00 10.92 -18.20
CA SER A 6 19.57 11.17 -16.82
C SER A 6 18.40 10.27 -16.40
N GLU A 7 17.48 9.96 -17.32
CA GLU A 7 16.34 9.06 -17.06
C GLU A 7 16.79 7.61 -16.80
N SER A 8 17.86 7.16 -17.47
CA SER A 8 18.40 5.81 -17.26
C SER A 8 19.05 5.64 -15.89
N ALA A 9 19.82 6.63 -15.44
CA ALA A 9 20.47 6.64 -14.13
C ALA A 9 19.47 6.80 -12.98
N GLN A 10 18.40 7.59 -13.18
CA GLN A 10 17.32 7.75 -12.19
C GLN A 10 16.52 6.45 -12.02
N ASN A 11 16.20 5.75 -13.11
CA ASN A 11 15.56 4.43 -13.04
C ASN A 11 16.41 3.40 -12.29
N GLU A 12 17.73 3.42 -12.48
CA GLU A 12 18.67 2.55 -11.78
C GLU A 12 18.73 2.86 -10.27
N HIS A 13 18.76 4.15 -9.90
CA HIS A 13 18.70 4.58 -8.50
C HIS A 13 17.42 4.09 -7.80
N HIS A 14 16.26 4.24 -8.46
CA HIS A 14 14.99 3.71 -7.96
C HIS A 14 14.99 2.19 -7.80
N PHE A 15 15.67 1.46 -8.66
CA PHE A 15 15.75 0.00 -8.56
C PHE A 15 16.66 -0.44 -7.41
N VAL A 16 17.86 0.13 -7.32
CA VAL A 16 18.88 -0.22 -6.31
C VAL A 16 18.42 0.15 -4.90
N GLN A 17 17.75 1.30 -4.73
CA GLN A 17 17.31 1.82 -3.42
C GLN A 17 15.82 1.55 -3.14
N SER A 18 15.28 0.46 -3.70
CA SER A 18 13.85 0.13 -3.60
C SER A 18 13.32 0.09 -2.16
N VAL A 19 14.09 -0.48 -1.22
CA VAL A 19 13.73 -0.52 0.21
C VAL A 19 13.67 0.88 0.81
N LEU A 20 14.67 1.72 0.58
CA LEU A 20 14.69 3.10 1.08
C LEU A 20 13.51 3.89 0.53
N ARG A 21 13.23 3.77 -0.78
CA ARG A 21 12.07 4.40 -1.41
C ARG A 21 10.76 3.97 -0.75
N GLU A 22 10.57 2.67 -0.54
CA GLU A 22 9.37 2.14 0.12
C GLU A 22 9.21 2.72 1.54
N ARG A 23 10.31 2.81 2.30
CA ARG A 23 10.29 3.45 3.63
C ARG A 23 9.96 4.94 3.57
N ILE A 24 10.53 5.69 2.63
CA ILE A 24 10.21 7.12 2.46
C ILE A 24 8.72 7.29 2.18
N ILE A 25 8.17 6.53 1.22
CA ILE A 25 6.75 6.60 0.85
C ILE A 25 5.86 6.27 2.05
N GLU A 26 6.20 5.25 2.84
CA GLU A 26 5.45 4.92 4.06
C GLU A 26 5.46 6.09 5.07
N HIS A 27 6.63 6.68 5.34
CA HIS A 27 6.74 7.80 6.29
C HIS A 27 5.98 9.04 5.82
N VAL A 28 6.09 9.38 4.53
CA VAL A 28 5.33 10.49 3.93
C VAL A 28 3.83 10.21 4.04
N PHE A 29 3.37 9.01 3.70
CA PHE A 29 1.96 8.64 3.81
C PHE A 29 1.44 8.76 5.25
N VAL A 30 2.17 8.23 6.23
CA VAL A 30 1.79 8.34 7.65
C VAL A 30 1.73 9.81 8.07
N GLY A 31 2.73 10.62 7.72
CA GLY A 31 2.76 12.04 8.04
C GLY A 31 1.60 12.83 7.41
N GLU A 32 1.30 12.59 6.13
CA GLU A 32 0.19 13.24 5.43
C GLU A 32 -1.17 12.80 5.97
N ALA A 33 -1.35 11.49 6.21
CA ALA A 33 -2.59 10.94 6.77
C ALA A 33 -2.89 11.52 8.15
N LEU A 34 -1.90 11.51 9.07
CA LEU A 34 -2.05 12.07 10.41
C LEU A 34 -2.29 13.58 10.37
N ARG A 35 -1.55 14.32 9.53
CA ARG A 35 -1.78 15.76 9.34
C ARG A 35 -3.20 16.04 8.85
N ARG A 36 -3.69 15.25 7.88
CA ARG A 36 -5.04 15.44 7.34
C ARG A 36 -6.13 15.11 8.36
N LEU A 37 -5.96 14.03 9.13
CA LEU A 37 -6.86 13.65 10.23
C LEU A 37 -6.90 14.75 11.31
N TRP A 38 -5.74 15.29 11.70
CA TRP A 38 -5.66 16.45 12.61
C TRP A 38 -6.46 17.65 12.09
N GLN A 39 -6.31 18.00 10.81
CA GLN A 39 -7.07 19.08 10.17
C GLN A 39 -8.59 18.83 10.14
N MET A 40 -9.02 17.57 10.26
CA MET A 40 -10.44 17.18 10.36
C MET A 40 -10.93 17.12 11.82
N GLY A 41 -10.07 17.43 12.81
CA GLY A 41 -10.39 17.28 14.24
C GLY A 41 -10.34 15.83 14.75
N VAL A 42 -9.69 14.93 14.01
CA VAL A 42 -9.54 13.52 14.35
C VAL A 42 -8.14 13.30 14.93
N ALA A 43 -8.05 13.15 16.26
CA ALA A 43 -6.76 13.07 16.98
C ALA A 43 -6.45 11.70 17.62
N GLU A 44 -7.45 10.83 17.77
CA GLU A 44 -7.34 9.53 18.48
C GLU A 44 -6.90 8.38 17.55
N VAL A 45 -6.03 8.67 16.58
CA VAL A 45 -5.55 7.68 15.60
C VAL A 45 -4.23 7.12 16.10
N GLU A 46 -4.11 5.80 16.17
CA GLU A 46 -2.84 5.15 16.52
C GLU A 46 -2.19 4.55 15.27
N VAL A 47 -0.86 4.60 15.23
CA VAL A 47 -0.04 3.97 14.19
C VAL A 47 0.82 2.90 14.85
N LEU A 48 0.62 1.66 14.46
CA LEU A 48 1.41 0.53 14.94
C LEU A 48 2.21 -0.08 13.78
N ARG A 49 3.45 -0.45 14.07
CA ARG A 49 4.33 -1.18 13.16
C ARG A 49 4.62 -2.55 13.76
N SER A 50 4.67 -3.57 12.91
CA SER A 50 5.06 -4.90 13.38
C SER A 50 6.57 -4.94 13.61
N GLU A 51 6.99 -5.48 14.74
CA GLU A 51 8.40 -5.77 15.01
C GLU A 51 8.95 -6.83 14.04
N PHE A 52 8.09 -7.77 13.61
CA PHE A 52 8.43 -8.85 12.69
C PHE A 52 7.40 -8.95 11.57
N ASP A 53 7.83 -8.97 10.30
CA ASP A 53 6.92 -9.16 9.15
C ASP A 53 6.43 -10.62 9.05
N ALA A 54 5.48 -10.97 9.92
CA ALA A 54 4.82 -12.28 9.94
C ALA A 54 3.41 -12.23 9.36
N GLY A 55 2.76 -11.05 9.40
CA GLY A 55 1.34 -10.87 9.06
C GLY A 55 1.07 -10.42 7.62
N GLY A 56 2.10 -10.01 6.87
CA GLY A 56 1.95 -9.58 5.48
C GLY A 56 1.34 -8.18 5.31
N TYR A 57 1.43 -7.34 6.33
CA TYR A 57 1.08 -5.92 6.33
C TYR A 57 2.29 -5.09 6.76
N ASP A 58 2.36 -3.85 6.29
CA ASP A 58 3.46 -2.93 6.58
C ASP A 58 3.14 -2.06 7.81
N LEU A 59 1.88 -1.66 7.96
CA LEU A 59 1.41 -0.89 9.11
C LEU A 59 0.01 -1.31 9.58
N VAL A 60 -0.32 -0.93 10.81
CA VAL A 60 -1.66 -0.97 11.36
C VAL A 60 -2.06 0.44 11.75
N LEU A 61 -3.25 0.86 11.32
CA LEU A 61 -3.88 2.08 11.84
C LEU A 61 -5.13 1.71 12.63
N SER A 62 -5.34 2.34 13.78
CA SER A 62 -6.59 2.24 14.54
C SER A 62 -7.20 3.62 14.71
N TYR A 63 -8.53 3.68 14.67
CA TYR A 63 -9.33 4.83 15.08
C TYR A 63 -10.67 4.32 15.61
N LYS A 64 -10.99 4.67 16.87
CA LYS A 64 -12.15 4.12 17.60
C LYS A 64 -12.14 2.59 17.56
N ASP A 65 -13.22 1.98 17.09
CA ASP A 65 -13.40 0.52 16.97
C ASP A 65 -12.84 -0.05 15.65
N VAL A 66 -12.37 0.80 14.73
CA VAL A 66 -11.83 0.36 13.44
C VAL A 66 -10.32 0.19 13.52
N VAL A 67 -9.86 -1.04 13.30
CA VAL A 67 -8.45 -1.38 13.09
C VAL A 67 -8.25 -1.75 11.62
N ARG A 68 -7.15 -1.30 11.00
CA ARG A 68 -6.79 -1.60 9.60
C ARG A 68 -5.38 -2.16 9.51
N HIS A 69 -5.24 -3.37 8.97
CA HIS A 69 -3.96 -3.98 8.64
C HIS A 69 -3.65 -3.69 7.18
N ILE A 70 -2.67 -2.83 6.92
CA ILE A 70 -2.46 -2.26 5.60
C ILE A 70 -1.17 -2.82 5.02
N GLN A 71 -1.28 -3.51 3.89
CA GLN A 71 -0.13 -3.78 3.04
C GLN A 71 0.06 -2.61 2.07
N LEU A 72 1.19 -1.93 2.17
CA LEU A 72 1.57 -0.88 1.25
C LEU A 72 2.24 -1.45 0.00
N LYS A 73 1.94 -0.80 -1.12
CA LYS A 73 2.63 -0.96 -2.39
C LYS A 73 2.88 0.42 -2.97
N SER A 74 3.93 0.53 -3.78
CA SER A 74 4.20 1.74 -4.55
C SER A 74 4.45 1.43 -6.01
N ALA A 75 4.14 2.38 -6.89
CA ALA A 75 4.58 2.36 -8.28
C ALA A 75 4.87 3.77 -8.76
N ILE A 76 5.82 3.89 -9.68
CA ILE A 76 6.10 5.13 -10.38
C ILE A 76 5.01 5.38 -11.43
N GLU A 77 4.54 6.62 -11.54
CA GLU A 77 3.62 7.10 -12.58
C GLU A 77 4.22 6.84 -13.97
N GLY A 78 3.42 6.33 -14.91
CA GLY A 78 3.92 5.87 -16.21
C GLY A 78 4.79 4.59 -16.18
N GLY A 79 5.14 4.07 -15.00
CA GLY A 79 5.95 2.86 -14.85
C GLY A 79 5.25 1.57 -15.30
N LYS A 80 6.05 0.55 -15.60
CA LYS A 80 5.60 -0.75 -16.16
C LYS A 80 4.84 -1.65 -15.16
N THR A 81 4.81 -1.31 -13.88
CA THR A 81 4.20 -2.14 -12.83
C THR A 81 2.68 -2.20 -13.00
N SER A 82 2.19 -3.29 -13.57
CA SER A 82 0.76 -3.55 -13.84
C SER A 82 0.12 -4.52 -12.86
N ASN A 83 0.90 -5.10 -11.95
CA ASN A 83 0.45 -6.06 -10.95
C ASN A 83 1.31 -5.98 -9.69
N VAL A 84 0.72 -6.38 -8.57
CA VAL A 84 1.38 -6.48 -7.27
C VAL A 84 1.06 -7.82 -6.64
N THR A 85 1.92 -8.23 -5.71
CA THR A 85 1.72 -9.47 -4.96
C THR A 85 1.14 -9.15 -3.58
N VAL A 86 0.10 -9.90 -3.20
CA VAL A 86 -0.57 -9.83 -1.90
C VAL A 86 -0.28 -11.10 -1.11
N ASN A 87 0.01 -10.96 0.18
CA ASN A 87 0.23 -12.07 1.09
C ASN A 87 -1.11 -12.63 1.58
N LEU A 88 -1.33 -13.94 1.51
CA LEU A 88 -2.57 -14.57 1.99
C LEU A 88 -2.79 -14.39 3.50
N LYS A 89 -1.72 -14.23 4.29
CA LYS A 89 -1.83 -13.93 5.72
C LYS A 89 -2.51 -12.58 6.01
N LEU A 90 -2.49 -11.67 5.04
CA LEU A 90 -3.26 -10.43 5.11
C LEU A 90 -4.76 -10.70 5.07
N ALA A 91 -5.20 -11.68 4.27
CA ALA A 91 -6.61 -12.08 4.18
C ALA A 91 -7.12 -12.76 5.45
N GLU A 92 -6.23 -13.34 6.25
CA GLU A 92 -6.54 -13.88 7.58
C GLU A 92 -6.76 -12.77 8.63
N ARG A 93 -6.28 -11.55 8.38
CA ARG A 93 -6.51 -10.43 9.30
C ARG A 93 -7.98 -10.01 9.28
N PRO A 94 -8.56 -9.65 10.42
CA PRO A 94 -9.98 -9.27 10.50
C PRO A 94 -10.31 -8.08 9.60
N SER A 95 -9.32 -7.22 9.33
CA SER A 95 -9.51 -5.96 8.59
C SER A 95 -8.29 -5.64 7.73
N GLY A 96 -7.93 -6.57 6.85
CA GLY A 96 -6.81 -6.45 5.91
C GLY A 96 -7.16 -5.64 4.65
N CYS A 97 -6.26 -4.77 4.21
CA CYS A 97 -6.37 -4.07 2.93
C CYS A 97 -5.01 -3.85 2.28
N VAL A 98 -5.02 -3.56 0.99
CA VAL A 98 -3.85 -3.17 0.21
C VAL A 98 -4.05 -1.74 -0.29
N LEU A 99 -3.09 -0.88 0.04
CA LEU A 99 -3.02 0.47 -0.48
C LEU A 99 -1.82 0.58 -1.42
N TRP A 100 -2.09 0.83 -2.68
CA TRP A 100 -1.08 1.00 -3.71
C TRP A 100 -0.96 2.48 -4.10
N ILE A 101 0.10 3.13 -3.62
CA ILE A 101 0.39 4.54 -3.81
C ILE A 101 1.14 4.75 -5.14
N ILE A 102 0.62 5.63 -5.99
CA ILE A 102 1.26 6.03 -7.24
C ILE A 102 2.03 7.31 -6.99
N VAL A 103 3.31 7.32 -7.32
CA VAL A 103 4.21 8.46 -7.09
C VAL A 103 4.93 8.87 -8.36
N ASP A 104 5.36 10.12 -8.47
CA ASP A 104 6.30 10.53 -9.51
C ASP A 104 7.75 10.17 -9.13
N GLU A 105 8.72 10.49 -9.99
CA GLU A 105 10.16 10.26 -9.75
C GLU A 105 10.70 11.02 -8.52
N LYS A 106 10.01 12.09 -8.10
CA LYS A 106 10.35 12.87 -6.90
C LYS A 106 9.64 12.34 -5.64
N LEU A 107 8.95 11.20 -5.75
CA LEU A 107 8.14 10.57 -4.71
C LEU A 107 6.92 11.40 -4.28
N THR A 108 6.51 12.39 -5.09
CA THR A 108 5.26 13.12 -4.88
C THR A 108 4.10 12.19 -5.15
N PHE A 109 3.08 12.18 -4.29
CA PHE A 109 1.92 11.32 -4.47
C PHE A 109 1.03 11.85 -5.61
N ARG A 110 0.70 10.96 -6.54
CA ARG A 110 -0.08 11.24 -7.75
C ARG A 110 -1.47 10.60 -7.71
N GLY A 111 -1.65 9.59 -6.86
CA GLY A 111 -2.94 8.94 -6.65
C GLY A 111 -2.80 7.62 -5.91
N TYR A 112 -3.93 6.96 -5.69
CA TYR A 112 -3.98 5.74 -4.91
C TYR A 112 -4.81 4.67 -5.60
N ARG A 113 -4.55 3.43 -5.25
CA ARG A 113 -5.34 2.27 -5.63
C ARG A 113 -5.64 1.43 -4.41
N TRP A 114 -6.93 1.14 -4.22
CA TRP A 114 -7.44 0.47 -3.05
C TRP A 114 -7.93 -0.93 -3.35
N PHE A 115 -7.58 -1.88 -2.48
CA PHE A 115 -8.17 -3.21 -2.46
C PHE A 115 -8.41 -3.64 -1.01
N GLY A 116 -9.66 -3.61 -0.59
CA GLY A 116 -10.06 -3.89 0.80
C GLY A 116 -11.58 -3.80 0.96
N GLY A 117 -12.12 -4.46 1.98
CA GLY A 117 -13.53 -4.37 2.34
C GLY A 117 -13.90 -3.05 3.02
N LEU A 118 -15.15 -2.95 3.49
CA LEU A 118 -15.60 -1.82 4.33
C LEU A 118 -14.79 -1.74 5.64
N PRO A 119 -14.83 -0.61 6.37
CA PRO A 119 -14.21 -0.46 7.69
C PRO A 119 -14.45 -1.67 8.59
N GLY A 120 -13.37 -2.22 9.17
CA GLY A 120 -13.42 -3.43 10.01
C GLY A 120 -13.62 -4.75 9.27
N GLN A 121 -13.89 -4.76 7.96
CA GLN A 121 -14.07 -5.99 7.18
C GLN A 121 -12.78 -6.52 6.58
N ARG A 122 -12.75 -7.85 6.42
CA ARG A 122 -11.64 -8.60 5.82
C ARG A 122 -11.36 -8.17 4.38
N LEU A 123 -10.18 -8.56 3.92
CA LEU A 123 -9.79 -8.45 2.52
C LEU A 123 -10.80 -9.21 1.63
N PRO A 124 -11.20 -8.65 0.47
CA PRO A 124 -11.95 -9.42 -0.52
C PRO A 124 -11.21 -10.70 -0.92
N ASP A 125 -11.95 -11.76 -1.27
CA ASP A 125 -11.34 -13.05 -1.59
C ASP A 125 -10.35 -12.94 -2.76
N VAL A 126 -9.14 -13.44 -2.52
CA VAL A 126 -8.04 -13.50 -3.49
C VAL A 126 -7.68 -14.95 -3.86
N GLY A 127 -8.40 -15.95 -3.34
CA GLY A 127 -8.13 -17.37 -3.52
C GLY A 127 -8.04 -17.76 -5.00
N GLY A 128 -8.97 -17.27 -5.82
CA GLY A 128 -9.02 -17.50 -7.27
C GLY A 128 -8.01 -16.71 -8.11
N LYS A 129 -7.19 -15.85 -7.50
CA LYS A 129 -6.17 -15.07 -8.22
C LYS A 129 -4.94 -15.94 -8.53
N LYS A 130 -4.13 -15.50 -9.49
CA LYS A 130 -2.93 -16.25 -9.91
C LYS A 130 -1.95 -16.38 -8.74
N VAL A 131 -1.41 -17.59 -8.52
CA VAL A 131 -0.32 -17.81 -7.56
C VAL A 131 0.92 -17.03 -7.99
N ALA A 132 1.48 -16.25 -7.09
CA ALA A 132 2.69 -15.47 -7.38
C ALA A 132 3.92 -16.37 -7.54
N ARG A 133 4.99 -15.83 -8.12
CA ARG A 133 6.29 -16.52 -8.22
C ARG A 133 7.28 -15.94 -7.21
N GLN A 134 8.27 -16.74 -6.82
CA GLN A 134 9.39 -16.26 -6.02
C GLN A 134 10.14 -15.14 -6.75
N THR A 135 10.62 -14.15 -6.00
CA THR A 135 11.39 -13.03 -6.57
C THR A 135 12.77 -13.49 -7.02
N ARG A 136 13.41 -14.36 -6.23
CA ARG A 136 14.70 -14.99 -6.53
C ARG A 136 14.48 -16.37 -7.15
N ALA A 137 15.29 -16.68 -8.17
CA ALA A 137 15.38 -18.02 -8.74
C ALA A 137 16.09 -18.97 -7.77
N ASN A 138 15.83 -20.27 -7.89
CA ASN A 138 16.62 -21.30 -7.23
C ASN A 138 18.00 -21.46 -7.90
N LYS A 139 18.80 -22.43 -7.42
CA LYS A 139 20.14 -22.72 -7.98
C LYS A 139 20.12 -23.07 -9.48
N ASP A 140 18.98 -23.52 -9.99
CA ASP A 140 18.78 -23.92 -11.40
C ASP A 140 18.20 -22.79 -12.26
N GLY A 141 18.11 -21.55 -11.73
CA GLY A 141 17.54 -20.41 -12.46
C GLY A 141 16.01 -20.38 -12.52
N VAL A 142 15.31 -21.30 -11.86
CA VAL A 142 13.86 -21.41 -11.89
C VAL A 142 13.19 -20.63 -10.75
N LYS A 143 12.25 -19.73 -11.10
CA LYS A 143 11.38 -19.07 -10.12
C LYS A 143 10.15 -19.94 -9.82
N GLY A 144 10.22 -20.64 -8.69
CA GLY A 144 9.14 -21.47 -8.17
C GLY A 144 7.89 -20.67 -7.78
N ALA A 145 6.81 -21.40 -7.48
CA ALA A 145 5.58 -20.80 -6.96
C ALA A 145 5.79 -20.25 -5.53
N ARG A 146 5.04 -19.19 -5.20
CA ARG A 146 4.97 -18.61 -3.85
C ARG A 146 3.55 -18.83 -3.33
N PRO A 147 3.20 -20.02 -2.81
CA PRO A 147 1.82 -20.45 -2.57
C PRO A 147 1.06 -19.57 -1.58
N GLY A 148 1.75 -18.99 -0.60
CA GLY A 148 1.17 -18.01 0.34
C GLY A 148 0.89 -16.64 -0.25
N HIS A 149 1.02 -16.46 -1.57
CA HIS A 149 0.91 -15.17 -2.22
C HIS A 149 0.08 -15.24 -3.51
N ARG A 150 -0.62 -14.15 -3.81
CA ARG A 150 -1.48 -14.00 -4.98
C ARG A 150 -1.10 -12.74 -5.75
N THR A 151 -1.20 -12.79 -7.08
CA THR A 151 -0.97 -11.63 -7.93
C THR A 151 -2.28 -10.93 -8.22
N LEU A 152 -2.40 -9.67 -7.80
CA LEU A 152 -3.47 -8.76 -8.17
C LEU A 152 -3.02 -7.86 -9.31
N ARG A 153 -3.88 -7.68 -10.31
CA ARG A 153 -3.68 -6.76 -11.43
C ARG A 153 -4.13 -5.37 -11.02
N ARG A 154 -3.59 -4.37 -11.70
CA ARG A 154 -3.99 -2.96 -11.54
C ARG A 154 -5.51 -2.75 -11.61
N GLY A 155 -6.20 -3.46 -12.50
CA GLY A 155 -7.66 -3.38 -12.64
C GLY A 155 -8.47 -4.09 -11.55
N ASP A 156 -7.82 -4.85 -10.66
CA ASP A 156 -8.49 -5.40 -9.47
C ASP A 156 -8.69 -4.33 -8.38
N PHE A 157 -8.02 -3.18 -8.49
CA PHE A 157 -8.05 -2.12 -7.49
C PHE A 157 -9.00 -1.00 -7.90
N GLU A 158 -9.69 -0.44 -6.92
CA GLU A 158 -10.44 0.80 -7.05
C GLU A 158 -9.46 2.00 -7.12
N PRO A 159 -9.57 2.89 -8.12
CA PRO A 159 -8.79 4.12 -8.15
C PRO A 159 -9.34 5.14 -7.15
N LEU A 160 -8.48 5.73 -6.33
CA LEU A 160 -8.82 6.84 -5.44
C LEU A 160 -7.95 8.05 -5.77
N ALA A 161 -8.57 9.20 -5.96
CA ALA A 161 -7.89 10.42 -6.39
C ALA A 161 -7.26 11.22 -5.23
N THR A 162 -7.76 11.05 -4.00
CA THR A 162 -7.40 11.91 -2.86
C THR A 162 -7.06 11.11 -1.62
N LEU A 163 -6.28 11.74 -0.72
CA LEU A 163 -6.00 11.18 0.60
C LEU A 163 -7.28 11.02 1.42
N ASP A 164 -8.23 11.95 1.31
CA ASP A 164 -9.52 11.88 2.01
C ASP A 164 -10.30 10.62 1.62
N ALA A 165 -10.30 10.25 0.34
CA ALA A 165 -10.92 9.01 -0.12
C ALA A 165 -10.23 7.77 0.47
N VAL A 166 -8.90 7.81 0.62
CA VAL A 166 -8.15 6.74 1.32
C VAL A 166 -8.55 6.67 2.80
N LEU A 167 -8.59 7.80 3.49
CA LEU A 167 -8.98 7.87 4.90
C LEU A 167 -10.41 7.39 5.12
N GLN A 168 -11.33 7.70 4.22
CA GLN A 168 -12.71 7.19 4.24
C GLN A 168 -12.76 5.67 4.04
N ARG A 169 -11.93 5.11 3.16
CA ARG A 169 -11.82 3.65 3.01
C ARG A 169 -11.21 2.98 4.24
N LEU A 170 -10.28 3.64 4.91
CA LEU A 170 -9.66 3.14 6.13
C LEU A 170 -10.63 3.12 7.31
N PHE A 171 -11.33 4.24 7.56
CA PHE A 171 -12.05 4.44 8.82
C PHE A 171 -13.55 4.66 8.68
N GLY A 172 -14.06 4.83 7.48
CA GLY A 172 -15.46 5.17 7.24
C GLY A 172 -15.71 6.66 7.38
N GLU A 173 -16.87 7.01 7.94
CA GLU A 173 -17.26 8.42 8.09
C GLU A 173 -16.42 9.08 9.19
N LEU A 174 -15.65 10.09 8.79
CA LEU A 174 -14.82 10.89 9.67
C LEU A 174 -15.55 12.21 9.95
N LEU A 175 -16.61 12.12 10.76
CA LEU A 175 -17.35 13.31 11.19
C LEU A 175 -16.44 14.15 12.12
N PRO A 176 -16.35 15.47 11.91
CA PRO A 176 -15.81 16.34 12.94
C PRO A 176 -16.68 16.19 14.20
N PRO A 177 -16.12 16.30 15.41
CA PRO A 177 -16.92 16.31 16.62
C PRO A 177 -17.97 17.41 16.49
N SER A 178 -19.25 17.04 16.64
CA SER A 178 -20.35 18.00 16.71
C SER A 178 -20.00 19.03 17.77
N GLY A 179 -19.91 20.30 17.35
CA GLY A 179 -19.37 21.38 18.17
C GLY A 179 -19.95 21.41 19.57
N THR A 180 -19.04 21.49 20.56
CA THR A 180 -19.32 22.05 21.88
C THR A 180 -19.16 23.56 21.82
#